data_AF-A0A1Y0HM50-F1
#
_entry.id   AF-A0A1Y0HM50-F1
#
_cell.length_a   1.000
_cell.length_b   1.000
_cell.length_c   1.000
_cell.angle_alpha   90.00
_cell.angle_beta   90.00
_cell.angle_gamma   90.00
#
_symmetry.space_group_name_H-M   'P 1'
#
loop_
_entity.id
_entity.type
_entity.pdbx_description
1 polymer ?
#
loop_
_entity_poly.entity_id
_entity_poly.type
_entity_poly.pdbx_seq_one_letter_code
_entity_poly.pdbx_strand_id
1 'polypeptide(L)'
;MSLLGVDANTSSPKINITPELKKEFPIKAHHDKLSLSCTDCHEGQGDDPKNFQLIGDKGCLSCHKTKQFLADRLKFMDPLHVNPHNSIHDGPKLYCDECHNEHKPSENMCLSCHSNDVKIWMRPTP
;
A
#
# COMPACT_ATOMS: atom_id res chain seq x y z
N MET A 1 17.07 17.34 36.70
CA MET A 1 16.40 18.46 36.00
C MET A 1 16.54 18.16 34.51
N SER A 2 15.53 17.89 33.69
CA SER A 2 14.08 17.92 33.84
C SER A 2 13.49 16.81 32.96
N LEU A 3 12.46 16.16 33.49
CA LEU A 3 11.56 15.28 32.76
C LEU A 3 10.59 16.16 31.97
N LEU A 4 10.51 15.97 30.66
CA LEU A 4 9.37 16.34 29.80
C LEU A 4 9.24 15.16 28.83
N GLY A 5 8.38 14.18 29.07
CA GLY A 5 6.93 14.37 29.03
C GLY A 5 6.47 14.18 27.58
N VAL A 6 6.74 13.02 26.98
CA VAL A 6 6.06 12.62 25.74
C VAL A 6 4.73 12.05 26.18
N ASP A 7 3.70 12.90 26.12
CA ASP A 7 2.32 12.48 26.29
C ASP A 7 1.95 11.53 25.14
N ALA A 8 2.21 10.25 25.33
CA ALA A 8 1.68 9.18 24.52
C ALA A 8 0.20 8.99 24.86
N ASN A 9 -0.64 9.94 24.44
CA ASN A 9 -2.09 9.75 24.49
C ASN A 9 -2.80 10.54 23.39
N THR A 10 -2.53 10.20 22.14
CA THR A 10 -3.44 10.51 21.03
C THR A 10 -4.08 9.20 20.59
N SER A 11 -5.24 8.87 21.14
CA SER A 11 -6.03 7.76 20.60
C SER A 11 -6.29 8.04 19.11
N SER A 12 -5.96 7.11 18.21
CA SER A 12 -6.28 7.25 16.80
C SER A 12 -7.76 7.64 16.62
N PRO A 13 -8.08 8.59 15.73
CA PRO A 13 -9.46 9.03 15.56
C PRO A 13 -10.38 7.86 15.20
N LYS A 14 -11.51 7.75 15.91
CA LYS A 14 -12.50 6.71 15.62
C LYS A 14 -13.41 7.19 14.50
N ILE A 15 -13.07 6.80 13.28
CA ILE A 15 -13.87 7.09 12.08
C ILE A 15 -15.01 6.08 11.99
N ASN A 16 -16.24 6.58 11.88
CA ASN A 16 -17.42 5.72 11.69
C ASN A 16 -17.55 5.33 10.21
N ILE A 17 -17.32 4.06 9.89
CA ILE A 17 -17.34 3.54 8.52
C ILE A 17 -18.79 3.28 8.09
N THR A 18 -19.41 4.28 7.45
CA THR A 18 -20.78 4.17 6.92
C THR A 18 -20.83 3.41 5.58
N PRO A 19 -22.01 2.89 5.17
CA PRO A 19 -22.18 2.27 3.84
C PRO A 19 -21.81 3.20 2.68
N GLU A 20 -22.05 4.50 2.83
CA GLU A 20 -21.72 5.52 1.83
C GLU A 20 -20.20 5.65 1.68
N LEU A 21 -19.46 5.70 2.80
CA LEU A 21 -17.99 5.73 2.78
C LEU A 21 -17.40 4.46 2.15
N LYS A 22 -17.95 3.27 2.45
CA LYS A 22 -17.51 2.03 1.81
C LYS A 22 -17.76 2.02 0.30
N LYS A 23 -18.81 2.70 -0.16
CA LYS A 23 -19.11 2.84 -1.59
C LYS A 23 -18.18 3.83 -2.27
N GLU A 24 -17.84 4.94 -1.61
CA GLU A 24 -16.94 5.97 -2.13
C GLU A 24 -15.47 5.51 -2.13
N PHE A 25 -15.05 4.82 -1.07
CA PHE A 25 -13.70 4.29 -0.87
C PHE A 25 -13.76 2.78 -0.66
N PRO A 26 -13.99 1.99 -1.73
CA PRO A 26 -14.07 0.54 -1.61
C PRO A 26 -12.74 -0.04 -1.12
N ILE A 27 -12.82 -1.11 -0.34
CA ILE A 27 -11.67 -1.91 0.09
C ILE A 27 -11.80 -3.27 -0.59
N LYS A 28 -10.68 -3.80 -1.09
CA LYS A 28 -10.62 -5.09 -1.78
C LYS A 28 -10.78 -6.23 -0.80
N ALA A 29 -11.24 -7.37 -1.30
CA ALA A 29 -11.70 -8.48 -0.45
C ALA A 29 -10.61 -9.05 0.47
N HIS A 30 -9.33 -8.94 0.09
CA HIS A 30 -8.22 -9.42 0.91
C HIS A 30 -7.94 -8.55 2.13
N HIS A 31 -8.20 -7.23 2.08
CA HIS A 31 -8.09 -6.32 3.21
C HIS A 31 -9.42 -6.15 3.96
N ASP A 32 -10.56 -6.16 3.28
CA ASP A 32 -11.89 -5.98 3.91
C ASP A 32 -12.18 -7.09 4.94
N LYS A 33 -11.74 -8.32 4.69
CA LYS A 33 -11.86 -9.46 5.62
C LYS A 33 -11.14 -9.27 6.96
N LEU A 34 -10.20 -8.33 7.04
CA LEU A 34 -9.42 -8.04 8.24
C LEU A 34 -10.09 -6.98 9.13
N SER A 35 -11.25 -6.45 8.73
CA SER A 35 -11.99 -5.43 9.49
C SER A 35 -11.14 -4.20 9.82
N LEU A 36 -10.30 -3.77 8.87
CA LEU A 36 -9.41 -2.62 9.04
C LEU A 36 -10.18 -1.31 9.20
N SER A 37 -9.64 -0.42 10.01
CA SER A 37 -10.02 0.99 10.10
C SER A 37 -9.31 1.82 9.02
N CYS A 38 -9.84 3.00 8.68
CA CYS A 38 -9.20 3.89 7.71
C CYS A 38 -7.78 4.30 8.16
N THR A 39 -7.58 4.46 9.47
CA THR A 39 -6.30 4.86 10.07
C THR A 39 -5.25 3.75 10.09
N ASP A 40 -5.64 2.49 9.82
CA ASP A 40 -4.68 1.39 9.74
C ASP A 40 -3.73 1.56 8.54
N CYS A 41 -4.22 2.21 7.47
CA CYS A 41 -3.41 2.60 6.31
C CYS A 41 -3.05 4.09 6.33
N HIS A 42 -3.98 4.97 6.73
CA HIS A 42 -3.84 6.43 6.72
C HIS A 42 -3.46 7.00 8.09
N GLU A 43 -2.51 6.35 8.78
CA GLU A 43 -2.09 6.76 10.11
C GLU A 43 -1.60 8.23 10.11
N GLY A 44 -2.19 9.05 11.00
CA GLY A 44 -1.80 10.44 11.18
C GLY A 44 -2.41 11.43 10.17
N GLN A 45 -3.33 10.99 9.31
CA GLN A 45 -4.00 11.88 8.34
C GLN A 45 -5.31 12.51 8.86
N GLY A 46 -5.60 12.37 10.16
CA GLY A 46 -6.79 12.94 10.80
C GLY A 46 -7.99 12.00 10.79
N ASP A 47 -9.19 12.59 10.83
CA ASP A 47 -10.47 11.91 11.03
C ASP A 47 -11.47 12.06 9.88
N ASP A 48 -11.11 12.80 8.83
CA ASP A 48 -11.91 12.96 7.61
C ASP A 48 -11.27 12.21 6.43
N PRO A 49 -11.80 11.02 6.05
CA PRO A 49 -11.29 10.23 4.94
C PRO A 49 -11.25 10.98 3.60
N LYS A 50 -12.08 12.01 3.39
CA LYS A 50 -12.10 12.77 2.13
C LYS A 50 -10.86 13.65 1.96
N ASN A 51 -10.18 13.97 3.06
CA ASN A 51 -8.95 14.78 3.06
C ASN A 51 -7.68 13.93 3.10
N PHE A 52 -7.82 12.62 3.16
CA PHE A 52 -6.69 11.71 3.17
C PHE A 52 -5.89 11.83 1.86
N GLN A 53 -4.58 11.80 2.03
CA GLN A 53 -3.61 11.80 0.94
C GLN A 53 -3.20 10.37 0.60
N LEU A 54 -2.53 10.20 -0.54
CA LEU A 54 -1.88 8.95 -0.91
C LEU A 54 -0.99 8.43 0.24
N ILE A 55 -1.00 7.12 0.44
CA ILE A 55 -0.36 6.48 1.60
C ILE A 55 1.15 6.31 1.41
N GLY A 56 1.62 6.33 0.16
CA GLY A 56 2.98 5.95 -0.20
C GLY A 56 3.26 4.52 0.29
N ASP A 57 4.27 4.38 1.15
CA ASP A 57 4.68 3.08 1.69
C ASP A 57 4.24 2.81 3.12
N LYS A 58 4.04 3.85 3.93
CA LYS A 58 4.03 3.71 5.39
C LYS A 58 2.93 2.76 5.87
N GLY A 59 1.71 2.92 5.34
CA GLY A 59 0.58 2.05 5.64
C GLY A 59 0.84 0.59 5.24
N CYS A 60 1.37 0.37 4.03
CA CYS A 60 1.65 -0.96 3.50
C CYS A 60 2.73 -1.70 4.30
N LEU A 61 3.86 -1.03 4.54
CA LEU A 61 5.04 -1.64 5.17
C LEU A 61 4.85 -1.90 6.67
N SER A 62 3.82 -1.31 7.30
CA SER A 62 3.43 -1.64 8.68
C SER A 62 3.12 -3.14 8.86
N CYS A 63 2.61 -3.79 7.80
CA CYS A 63 2.22 -5.20 7.79
C CYS A 63 3.04 -6.03 6.79
N HIS A 64 3.41 -5.46 5.65
CA HIS A 64 4.09 -6.17 4.56
C HIS A 64 5.64 -6.21 4.68
N LYS A 65 6.19 -5.78 5.83
CA LYS A 65 7.63 -5.71 6.12
C LYS A 65 8.33 -4.69 5.20
N THR A 66 9.59 -4.89 4.85
CA THR A 66 10.38 -3.93 4.07
C THR A 66 10.29 -4.19 2.56
N LYS A 67 10.54 -3.16 1.74
CA LYS A 67 10.62 -3.32 0.28
C LYS A 67 11.65 -4.37 -0.13
N GLN A 68 12.82 -4.38 0.51
CA GLN A 68 13.84 -5.40 0.26
C GLN A 68 13.34 -6.81 0.58
N PHE A 69 12.62 -7.00 1.70
CA PHE A 69 12.03 -8.30 2.01
C PHE A 69 11.06 -8.77 0.92
N LEU A 70 10.24 -7.87 0.37
CA LEU A 70 9.30 -8.17 -0.71
C LEU A 70 10.02 -8.47 -2.03
N ALA A 71 11.09 -7.73 -2.35
CA ALA A 71 11.97 -8.00 -3.48
C ALA A 71 12.61 -9.39 -3.39
N ASP A 72 13.15 -9.76 -2.22
CA ASP A 72 13.82 -11.04 -1.99
C ASP A 72 12.86 -12.23 -2.13
N ARG A 73 11.58 -12.05 -1.79
CA ARG A 73 10.54 -13.07 -2.03
C ARG A 73 10.31 -13.36 -3.50
N LEU A 74 10.64 -12.41 -4.37
CA LEU A 74 10.50 -12.51 -5.83
C LEU A 74 11.85 -12.70 -6.54
N LYS A 75 12.94 -12.98 -5.81
CA LYS A 75 14.29 -13.15 -6.41
C LYS A 75 14.38 -14.18 -7.52
N PHE A 76 13.45 -15.15 -7.56
CA PHE A 76 13.37 -16.13 -8.65
C PHE A 76 13.01 -15.50 -10.01
N MET A 77 12.54 -14.24 -10.02
CA MET A 77 12.24 -13.44 -11.20
C MET A 77 13.45 -12.58 -11.65
N ASP A 78 14.46 -12.42 -10.80
CA ASP A 78 15.67 -11.65 -11.11
C ASP A 78 16.51 -12.21 -12.28
N PRO A 79 16.56 -13.54 -12.58
CA PRO A 79 17.33 -14.06 -13.72
C PRO A 79 16.91 -13.47 -15.08
N LEU A 80 15.66 -13.02 -15.19
CA LEU A 80 15.14 -12.34 -16.37
C LEU A 80 14.99 -10.82 -16.15
N HIS A 81 15.44 -10.29 -15.01
CA HIS A 81 15.28 -8.91 -14.57
C HIS A 81 13.82 -8.42 -14.58
N VAL A 82 12.87 -9.31 -14.27
CA VAL A 82 11.42 -9.00 -14.28
C VAL A 82 10.82 -8.91 -12.87
N ASN A 83 11.65 -8.74 -11.84
CA ASN A 83 11.17 -8.58 -10.47
C ASN A 83 10.52 -7.19 -10.30
N PRO A 84 9.20 -7.12 -10.02
CA PRO A 84 8.50 -5.85 -9.97
C PRO A 84 8.82 -5.01 -8.73
N HIS A 85 9.35 -5.64 -7.67
CA HIS A 85 9.77 -4.96 -6.45
C HIS A 85 11.27 -4.67 -6.42
N ASN A 86 11.98 -4.97 -7.51
CA ASN A 86 13.39 -4.66 -7.69
C ASN A 86 13.67 -4.45 -9.20
N SER A 87 13.04 -3.43 -9.77
CA SER A 87 13.17 -3.17 -11.21
C SER A 87 14.60 -2.76 -11.56
N ILE A 88 15.04 -3.00 -12.80
CA ILE A 88 16.39 -2.61 -13.23
C ILE A 88 16.61 -1.09 -13.26
N HIS A 89 15.53 -0.31 -13.39
CA HIS A 89 15.55 1.14 -13.54
C HIS A 89 15.48 1.84 -12.17
N ASP A 90 14.61 1.35 -11.29
CA ASP A 90 14.23 2.02 -10.05
C ASP A 90 14.69 1.25 -8.81
N GLY A 91 15.11 -0.01 -8.97
CA GLY A 91 15.39 -0.91 -7.85
C GLY A 91 14.15 -1.07 -6.97
N PRO A 92 14.31 -1.17 -5.64
CA PRO A 92 13.21 -1.32 -4.70
C PRO A 92 12.69 0.04 -4.18
N LYS A 93 12.60 1.07 -5.03
CA LYS A 93 12.30 2.45 -4.60
C LYS A 93 10.88 2.92 -4.87
N LEU A 94 10.22 2.36 -5.90
CA LEU A 94 8.83 2.71 -6.27
C LEU A 94 7.88 2.56 -5.07
N TYR A 95 6.91 3.46 -4.96
CA TYR A 95 5.92 3.43 -3.89
C TYR A 95 4.91 2.30 -4.11
N CYS A 96 4.44 1.72 -3.01
CA CYS A 96 3.49 0.59 -3.07
C CYS A 96 2.21 0.97 -3.83
N ASP A 97 1.70 2.18 -3.60
CA ASP A 97 0.46 2.70 -4.16
C ASP A 97 0.56 3.22 -5.60
N GLU A 98 1.75 3.21 -6.23
CA GLU A 98 1.89 3.50 -7.66
C GLU A 98 1.30 2.37 -8.53
N CYS A 99 1.37 1.13 -8.06
CA CYS A 99 0.80 -0.04 -8.74
C CYS A 99 -0.39 -0.62 -7.95
N HIS A 100 -0.24 -0.75 -6.62
CA HIS A 100 -1.22 -1.42 -5.76
C HIS A 100 -2.25 -0.45 -5.19
N ASN A 101 -3.25 -0.12 -6.00
CA ASN A 101 -4.38 0.69 -5.56
C ASN A 101 -5.41 -0.11 -4.76
N GLU A 102 -5.87 0.43 -3.63
CA GLU A 102 -6.93 -0.18 -2.81
C GLU A 102 -8.32 0.32 -3.23
N HIS A 103 -8.51 1.65 -3.24
CA HIS A 103 -9.81 2.29 -3.52
C HIS A 103 -10.19 2.37 -5.01
N LYS A 104 -9.34 1.82 -5.90
CA LYS A 104 -9.57 1.75 -7.35
C LYS A 104 -8.84 0.53 -7.94
N PRO A 105 -9.05 0.18 -9.22
CA PRO A 105 -8.30 -0.89 -9.87
C PRO A 105 -6.78 -0.69 -9.76
N SER A 106 -6.05 -1.77 -9.49
CA SER A 106 -4.59 -1.75 -9.49
C SER A 106 -4.06 -1.79 -10.92
N GLU A 107 -2.91 -1.19 -11.15
CA GLU A 107 -2.32 -1.06 -12.48
C GLU A 107 -0.92 -1.68 -12.50
N ASN A 108 -0.61 -2.38 -13.59
CA ASN A 108 0.76 -2.84 -13.83
C ASN A 108 1.46 -1.80 -14.69
N MET A 109 2.09 -0.81 -14.03
CA MET A 109 2.79 0.28 -14.71
C MET A 109 3.85 -0.24 -15.71
N CYS A 110 4.49 -1.38 -15.41
CA CYS A 110 5.53 -1.95 -16.27
C CYS A 110 5.00 -2.32 -17.66
N LEU A 111 3.72 -2.70 -17.78
CA LEU A 111 3.10 -3.07 -19.07
C LEU A 111 2.91 -1.89 -20.02
N SER A 112 3.04 -0.64 -19.53
CA SER A 112 3.02 0.53 -20.41
C SER A 112 4.18 0.53 -21.41
N CYS A 113 5.32 -0.06 -21.04
CA CYS A 113 6.50 -0.19 -21.90
C CYS A 113 6.85 -1.66 -22.24
N HIS A 114 6.63 -2.60 -21.31
CA HIS A 114 7.03 -4.00 -21.45
C HIS A 114 5.85 -4.94 -21.76
N SER A 115 4.88 -4.46 -22.52
CA SER A 115 3.66 -5.20 -22.88
C SER A 115 3.92 -6.54 -23.58
N ASN A 116 5.04 -6.66 -24.31
CA ASN A 116 5.42 -7.87 -25.05
C ASN A 116 6.48 -8.73 -24.33
N ASP A 117 7.16 -8.18 -23.32
CA ASP A 117 8.34 -8.81 -22.71
C ASP A 117 8.01 -9.46 -21.36
N VAL A 118 7.06 -8.87 -20.65
CA VAL A 118 6.72 -9.25 -19.28
C VAL A 118 5.39 -10.01 -19.30
N LYS A 119 5.45 -11.33 -19.04
CA LYS A 119 4.24 -12.13 -18.80
C LYS A 119 3.44 -11.48 -17.66
N ILE A 120 2.11 -11.40 -17.80
CA ILE A 120 1.22 -10.84 -16.78
C ILE A 120 1.39 -11.62 -15.46
N TRP A 121 2.22 -11.09 -14.56
CA TRP A 121 2.43 -11.62 -13.21
C TRP A 121 1.53 -10.94 -12.19
N MET A 122 1.11 -9.69 -12.47
CA MET A 122 0.11 -9.00 -11.70
C MET A 122 -1.25 -9.61 -12.03
N ARG A 123 -1.61 -10.65 -11.27
CA ARG A 123 -2.96 -11.19 -11.30
C ARG A 123 -3.94 -10.10 -10.89
N PRO A 124 -5.22 -10.19 -11.30
CA PRO A 124 -6.26 -9.39 -10.68
C PRO A 124 -6.11 -9.52 -9.16
N THR A 125 -5.87 -8.41 -8.46
CA THR A 125 -5.92 -8.37 -7.00
C THR A 125 -7.33 -8.80 -6.59
N PRO A 126 -7.51 -9.93 -5.88
CA PRO A 126 -8.82 -10.41 -5.47
C PRO A 126 -9.59 -9.44 -4.58
#